data_AF-K0SLM0-F1
#
_entry.id   AF-K0SLM0-F1
#
_cell.length_a   1.000
_cell.length_b   1.000
_cell.length_c   1.000
_cell.angle_alpha   90.00
_cell.angle_beta   90.00
_cell.angle_gamma   90.00
#
_symmetry.space_group_name_H-M   'P 1'
#
loop_
_entity.id
_entity.type
_entity.pdbx_description
1 polymer ?
#
loop_
_entity_poly.entity_id
_entity_poly.type
_entity_poly.pdbx_seq_one_letter_code
_entity_poly.pdbx_strand_id
1 'polypeptide(L)'
;HGLPIAPTDLDVLRGRGEVMNKHPGNVRFRREIEKVKSLYQTSSHKVKNRLSWKILSKVGDYGGRFLEKDDKGNWLETNQNRARKKVAQALRETR
;
A
#
# COMPACT_ATOMS: atom_id res chain seq x y z
N HIS A 1 -21.01 3.81 -3.59
CA HIS A 1 -19.70 4.46 -3.37
C HIS A 1 -19.53 4.65 -1.86
N GLY A 2 -18.34 4.36 -1.32
CA GLY A 2 -18.08 4.54 0.12
C GLY A 2 -18.12 6.02 0.52
N LEU A 3 -18.28 6.29 1.81
CA LEU A 3 -18.23 7.65 2.33
C LEU A 3 -16.80 8.20 2.25
N PRO A 4 -16.61 9.48 1.95
CA PRO A 4 -15.32 10.15 2.07
C PRO A 4 -14.73 9.99 3.47
N ILE A 5 -13.43 9.74 3.54
CA ILE A 5 -12.71 9.60 4.81
C ILE A 5 -11.51 10.54 4.88
N ALA A 6 -11.20 11.06 6.06
CA ALA A 6 -9.98 11.81 6.28
C ALA A 6 -8.79 10.85 6.40
N PRO A 7 -7.71 11.06 5.64
CA PRO A 7 -6.46 10.34 5.84
C PRO A 7 -5.87 10.58 7.23
N THR A 8 -5.28 9.52 7.78
CA THR A 8 -4.43 9.56 8.96
C THR A 8 -2.97 9.31 8.57
N ASP A 9 -2.04 9.58 9.49
CA ASP A 9 -0.62 9.28 9.31
C ASP A 9 -0.30 7.78 9.13
N LEU A 10 -1.27 6.90 9.37
CA LEU A 10 -1.14 5.45 9.18
C LEU A 10 -1.58 5.00 7.79
N ASP A 11 -2.34 5.83 7.07
CA ASP A 11 -2.92 5.50 5.79
C ASP A 11 -1.90 5.59 4.64
N VAL A 12 -1.97 4.62 3.74
CA VAL A 12 -1.16 4.55 2.52
C VAL A 12 -1.92 5.25 1.39
N LEU A 13 -1.45 6.43 1.01
CA LEU A 13 -2.10 7.28 0.02
C LEU A 13 -1.61 6.96 -1.39
N ARG A 14 -2.56 6.64 -2.27
CA ARG A 14 -2.32 6.46 -3.69
C ARG A 14 -2.33 7.83 -4.38
N GLY A 15 -1.20 8.21 -4.94
CA GLY A 15 -1.05 9.45 -5.71
C GLY A 15 0.33 9.57 -6.33
N ARG A 16 0.60 10.72 -6.96
CA ARG A 16 1.90 11.10 -7.51
C ARG A 16 2.39 12.38 -6.82
N GLY A 17 3.70 12.60 -6.82
CA GLY A 17 4.33 13.82 -6.30
C GLY A 17 5.00 13.68 -4.93
N GLU A 18 5.73 14.73 -4.55
CA GLU A 18 6.59 14.76 -3.37
C GLU A 18 5.81 14.64 -2.06
N VAL A 19 4.64 15.29 -1.96
CA VAL A 19 3.74 15.22 -0.80
C VAL A 19 3.35 13.77 -0.49
N MET A 20 3.00 13.00 -1.52
CA MET A 20 2.65 11.59 -1.35
C MET A 20 3.85 10.75 -0.91
N ASN A 21 5.04 11.06 -1.39
CA ASN A 21 6.26 10.35 -0.97
C ASN A 21 6.61 10.62 0.49
N LYS A 22 6.39 11.84 0.97
CA LYS A 22 6.69 12.27 2.35
C LYS A 22 5.61 11.89 3.37
N HIS A 23 4.41 11.50 2.92
CA HIS A 23 3.34 11.09 3.83
C HIS A 23 3.80 9.96 4.78
N PRO A 24 3.59 10.09 6.11
CA PRO A 24 4.10 9.12 7.08
C PRO A 24 3.69 7.67 6.80
N GLY A 25 2.43 7.45 6.41
CA GLY A 25 1.94 6.11 6.07
C GLY A 25 2.61 5.53 4.82
N ASN A 26 2.97 6.36 3.84
CA ASN A 26 3.70 5.92 2.65
C ASN A 26 5.18 5.65 2.97
N VAL A 27 5.79 6.40 3.88
CA VAL A 27 7.15 6.14 4.38
C VAL A 27 7.19 4.80 5.11
N ARG A 28 6.26 4.55 6.03
CA ARG A 28 6.14 3.29 6.76
C ARG A 28 5.89 2.12 5.83
N PHE A 29 4.95 2.28 4.89
CA PHE A 29 4.67 1.27 3.86
C PHE A 29 5.92 0.89 3.07
N ARG A 30 6.71 1.87 2.61
CA ARG A 30 7.98 1.60 1.91
C ARG A 30 8.97 0.81 2.78
N ARG A 31 9.06 1.10 4.08
CA ARG A 31 9.90 0.32 5.00
C ARG A 31 9.45 -1.13 5.11
N GLU A 32 8.13 -1.40 5.12
CA GLU A 32 7.61 -2.77 5.11
C GLU A 32 7.91 -3.50 3.79
N ILE A 33 7.85 -2.78 2.66
CA ILE A 33 8.23 -3.31 1.35
C ILE A 33 9.71 -3.71 1.32
N GLU A 34 10.62 -2.84 1.76
CA GLU A 34 12.07 -3.10 1.73
C GLU A 34 12.46 -4.32 2.58
N LYS A 35 11.78 -4.57 3.71
CA LYS A 35 12.01 -5.77 4.55
C LYS A 35 11.70 -7.09 3.82
N VAL A 36 10.81 -7.07 2.81
CA VAL A 36 10.29 -8.27 2.15
C VAL A 36 10.75 -8.38 0.69
N LYS A 37 11.27 -7.30 0.11
CA LYS A 37 11.64 -7.17 -1.30
C LYS A 37 12.63 -8.25 -1.77
N SER A 38 13.69 -8.50 -1.00
CA SER A 38 14.71 -9.51 -1.34
C SER A 38 14.11 -10.91 -1.44
N LEU A 39 13.33 -11.32 -0.43
CA LEU A 39 12.62 -12.60 -0.42
C LEU A 39 11.61 -12.69 -1.56
N TYR A 40 10.89 -11.59 -1.86
CA TYR A 40 9.92 -11.56 -2.95
C TYR A 40 10.58 -11.82 -4.30
N GLN A 41 11.74 -11.22 -4.58
CA GLN A 41 12.41 -11.31 -5.88
C GLN A 41 12.84 -12.74 -6.22
N THR A 42 13.34 -13.49 -5.23
CA THR A 42 13.83 -14.89 -5.39
C THR A 42 12.72 -15.95 -5.27
N SER A 43 11.49 -15.52 -4.95
CA SER A 43 10.38 -16.42 -4.65
C SER A 43 9.56 -16.86 -5.88
N SER A 44 8.90 -18.02 -5.76
CA SER A 44 7.91 -18.49 -6.72
C SER A 44 6.65 -17.62 -6.74
N HIS A 45 5.82 -17.75 -7.79
CA HIS A 45 4.57 -16.98 -7.92
C HIS A 45 3.63 -17.17 -6.73
N LYS A 46 3.52 -18.41 -6.21
CA LYS A 46 2.69 -18.73 -5.04
C LYS A 46 3.18 -17.97 -3.79
N VAL A 47 4.49 -17.94 -3.57
CA VAL A 47 5.09 -17.25 -2.42
C VAL A 47 4.98 -15.73 -2.59
N LYS A 48 5.24 -15.19 -3.79
CA LYS A 48 5.03 -13.76 -4.12
C LYS A 48 3.61 -13.30 -3.78
N ASN A 49 2.60 -14.09 -4.13
CA ASN A 49 1.21 -13.78 -3.79
C ASN A 49 1.00 -13.75 -2.27
N ARG A 50 1.51 -14.74 -1.54
CA ARG A 50 1.41 -14.81 -0.06
C ARG A 50 2.10 -13.61 0.61
N LEU A 51 3.27 -13.20 0.13
CA LEU A 51 3.99 -12.04 0.64
C LEU A 51 3.21 -10.74 0.45
N SER A 52 2.53 -10.60 -0.70
CA SER A 52 1.67 -9.42 -0.96
C SER A 52 0.51 -9.32 0.02
N TRP A 53 -0.14 -10.45 0.34
CA TRP A 53 -1.19 -10.51 1.35
C TRP A 53 -0.67 -10.26 2.76
N LYS A 54 0.53 -10.76 3.09
CA LYS A 54 1.16 -10.54 4.39
C LYS A 54 1.42 -9.06 4.65
N ILE A 55 1.94 -8.33 3.67
CA ILE A 55 2.14 -6.88 3.79
C ILE A 55 0.80 -6.15 3.90
N LEU A 56 -0.22 -6.52 3.10
CA LEU A 56 -1.54 -5.91 3.20
C LEU A 56 -2.14 -6.07 4.61
N SER A 57 -2.10 -7.29 5.17
CA SER A 57 -2.52 -7.55 6.56
C SER A 57 -1.72 -6.70 7.52
N LYS A 58 -0.39 -6.63 7.35
CA LYS A 58 0.47 -5.84 8.24
C LYS A 58 0.07 -4.37 8.28
N VAL A 59 -0.36 -3.79 7.16
CA VAL A 59 -0.88 -2.42 7.09
C VAL A 59 -2.14 -2.27 7.94
N GLY A 60 -3.08 -3.20 7.82
CA GLY A 60 -4.29 -3.24 8.64
C GLY A 60 -4.01 -3.44 10.13
N ASP A 61 -3.06 -4.31 10.48
CA ASP A 61 -2.71 -4.63 11.87
C ASP A 61 -2.24 -3.41 12.66
N TYR A 62 -1.63 -2.42 12.00
CA TYR A 62 -1.23 -1.17 12.63
C TYR A 62 -2.23 -0.03 12.45
N GLY A 63 -3.44 -0.32 11.95
CA GLY A 63 -4.53 0.63 11.77
C GLY A 63 -4.48 1.45 10.46
N GLY A 64 -3.62 1.08 9.51
CA GLY A 64 -3.53 1.76 8.21
C GLY A 64 -4.51 1.19 7.18
N ARG A 65 -4.96 2.04 6.26
CA ARG A 65 -5.75 1.66 5.07
C ARG A 65 -5.05 2.09 3.79
N PHE A 66 -5.48 1.56 2.66
CA PHE A 66 -5.03 2.05 1.35
C PHE A 66 -6.09 3.00 0.80
N LEU A 67 -5.72 4.26 0.60
CA LEU A 67 -6.65 5.30 0.16
C LEU A 67 -6.37 5.73 -1.27
N GLU A 68 -7.42 5.95 -2.03
CA GLU A 68 -7.35 6.54 -3.37
C GLU A 68 -8.35 7.69 -3.50
N LYS A 69 -8.01 8.70 -4.31
CA LYS A 69 -8.93 9.80 -4.61
C LYS A 69 -9.94 9.36 -5.67
N ASP A 70 -11.20 9.72 -5.47
CA ASP A 70 -12.24 9.66 -6.51
C ASP A 70 -12.11 10.83 -7.50
N ASP A 71 -12.99 10.87 -8.50
CA ASP A 71 -13.03 11.93 -9.53
C ASP A 71 -13.34 13.32 -8.95
N LYS A 72 -13.84 13.39 -7.71
CA LYS A 72 -14.15 14.61 -6.98
C LYS A 72 -13.03 15.02 -6.03
N GLY A 73 -11.94 14.24 -5.95
CA GLY A 73 -10.80 14.48 -5.08
C GLY A 73 -10.96 13.97 -3.63
N ASN A 74 -12.05 13.26 -3.32
CA ASN A 74 -12.30 12.69 -2.00
C ASN A 74 -11.50 11.41 -1.80
N TRP A 75 -10.93 11.24 -0.62
CA TRP A 75 -10.26 9.99 -0.26
C TRP A 75 -11.27 8.91 0.08
N LEU A 76 -11.11 7.76 -0.56
CA LEU A 76 -11.89 6.56 -0.34
C LEU A 76 -10.96 5.38 -0.05
N GLU A 77 -11.41 4.49 0.83
CA GLU A 77 -10.73 3.24 1.04
C GLU A 77 -10.80 2.36 -0.21
N THR A 78 -9.64 1.87 -0.61
CA THR A 78 -9.48 0.98 -1.75
C THR A 78 -9.82 -0.44 -1.35
N ASN A 79 -10.50 -1.20 -2.22
CA ASN A 79 -10.75 -2.61 -1.95
C ASN A 79 -9.44 -3.43 -1.80
N GLN A 80 -9.51 -4.52 -1.04
CA GLN A 80 -8.35 -5.36 -0.72
C GLN A 80 -7.61 -5.86 -1.96
N ASN A 81 -8.31 -6.18 -3.04
CA ASN A 81 -7.69 -6.65 -4.29
C ASN A 81 -6.82 -5.58 -4.96
N ARG A 82 -7.30 -4.34 -5.03
CA ARG A 82 -6.53 -3.20 -5.54
C ARG A 82 -5.37 -2.86 -4.60
N ALA A 83 -5.59 -2.87 -3.29
CA ALA A 83 -4.54 -2.67 -2.30
C ALA A 83 -3.43 -3.73 -2.41
N ARG A 84 -3.78 -5.02 -2.53
CA ARG A 84 -2.84 -6.12 -2.78
C ARG A 84 -2.07 -5.93 -4.09
N LYS A 85 -2.73 -5.49 -5.17
CA LYS A 85 -2.04 -5.16 -6.45
C LYS A 85 -1.03 -4.03 -6.27
N LYS A 86 -1.35 -3.00 -5.47
CA LYS A 86 -0.43 -1.90 -5.12
C LYS A 86 0.79 -2.40 -4.35
N VAL A 87 0.59 -3.32 -3.41
CA VAL A 87 1.69 -4.01 -2.69
C VAL A 87 2.58 -4.79 -3.66
N ALA A 88 1.99 -5.63 -4.51
CA ALA A 88 2.74 -6.44 -5.47
C ALA A 88 3.52 -5.57 -6.47
N GLN A 89 2.94 -4.43 -6.87
CA GLN A 89 3.62 -3.45 -7.70
C GLN A 89 4.84 -2.86 -6.98
N ALA A 90 4.68 -2.42 -5.72
CA ALA A 90 5.78 -1.86 -4.94
C ALA A 90 6.91 -2.89 -4.67
N LEU A 91 6.58 -4.15 -4.44
CA LEU A 91 7.58 -5.24 -4.28
C LEU A 91 8.35 -5.53 -5.58
N ARG A 92 7.74 -5.28 -6.74
CA ARG A 92 8.37 -5.48 -8.05
C ARG A 92 9.21 -4.29 -8.49
N GLU A 93 8.83 -3.06 -8.13
CA GLU A 93 9.54 -1.85 -8.52
C GLU A 93 10.82 -1.69 -7.68
N THR A 94 11.98 -1.84 -8.33
CA THR A 94 13.29 -1.48 -7.80
C THR A 94 13.54 0.01 -8.06
N ARG A 95 13.02 0.87 -7.19
CA ARG A 95 13.63 2.19 -6.98
C ARG A 95 14.70 2.09 -5.92
#